data_AF-A0A2A4YF58-F1
#
_entry.id   AF-A0A2A4YF58-F1
#
_cell.length_a   1.000
_cell.length_b   1.000
_cell.length_c   1.000
_cell.angle_alpha   90.00
_cell.angle_beta   90.00
_cell.angle_gamma   90.00
#
_symmetry.space_group_name_H-M   'P 1'
#
loop_
_entity.id
_entity.type
_entity.pdbx_description
1 polymer ?
#
loop_
_entity_poly.entity_id
_entity_poly.type
_entity_poly.pdbx_seq_one_letter_code
_entity_poly.pdbx_strand_id
1 'polypeptide(L)' 'MDMGGYPVKIFSMEKTLADCVKFRNKIGMDVVIEALKMYWYEKKTNIDKLYEYAKINRVEKVLQPIMETIVS' A
#
# COMPACT_ATOMS: atom_id res chain seq x y z
N MET A 1 -16.23 8.49 5.63
CA MET A 1 -16.13 8.13 7.06
C MET A 1 -15.93 9.44 7.80
N ASP A 2 -16.78 9.77 8.76
CA ASP A 2 -16.70 11.02 9.53
C ASP A 2 -15.65 10.90 10.64
N MET A 3 -14.73 11.87 10.70
CA MET A 3 -13.99 12.15 11.93
C MET A 3 -14.56 13.45 12.51
N GLY A 4 -15.29 13.37 13.62
CA GLY A 4 -15.83 14.55 14.30
C GLY A 4 -16.92 15.32 13.54
N GLY A 5 -17.64 14.68 12.61
CA GLY A 5 -18.74 15.30 11.84
C GLY A 5 -18.33 16.01 10.55
N TYR A 6 -17.06 15.90 10.14
CA TYR A 6 -16.58 16.41 8.86
C TYR A 6 -16.29 15.27 7.87
N PRO A 7 -16.83 15.33 6.65
CA PRO A 7 -16.61 14.29 5.65
C PRO A 7 -15.17 14.32 5.16
N VAL A 8 -14.36 13.40 5.66
CA VAL A 8 -12.98 13.20 5.20
C VAL A 8 -12.96 12.22 4.03
N LYS A 9 -12.26 12.61 2.96
CA LYS A 9 -11.99 11.73 1.82
C LYS A 9 -10.90 10.74 2.22
N ILE A 10 -11.29 9.48 2.42
CA ILE A 10 -10.36 8.39 2.67
C ILE A 10 -10.01 7.73 1.33
N PHE A 11 -8.71 7.50 1.09
CA PHE A 11 -8.25 6.76 -0.07
C PHE A 11 -8.47 5.25 0.12
N SER A 12 -8.48 4.49 -0.98
CA SER A 12 -8.51 3.03 -0.85
C SER A 12 -7.23 2.52 -0.18
N MET A 13 -7.30 1.31 0.36
CA MET A 13 -6.16 0.67 1.02
C MET A 13 -4.99 0.49 0.05
N GLU A 14 -5.28 0.10 -1.19
CA GLU A 14 -4.28 -0.10 -2.25
C GLU A 14 -3.55 1.19 -2.60
N LYS A 15 -4.29 2.30 -2.72
CA LYS A 15 -3.70 3.61 -2.96
C LYS A 15 -2.79 4.03 -1.80
N THR A 16 -3.26 3.80 -0.57
CA THR A 16 -2.50 4.12 0.65
C THR A 16 -1.19 3.32 0.71
N LEU A 17 -1.21 2.02 0.41
CA LEU A 17 -0.02 1.18 0.36
C LEU A 17 0.96 1.61 -0.74
N ALA A 18 0.46 1.93 -1.93
CA ALA A 18 1.30 2.48 -3.00
C ALA A 18 1.96 3.82 -2.61
N ASP A 19 1.23 4.68 -1.89
CA ASP A 19 1.78 5.92 -1.33
C ASP A 19 2.84 5.64 -0.24
N CYS A 20 2.62 4.63 0.61
CA CYS A 20 3.62 4.19 1.59
C CYS A 20 4.94 3.76 0.92
N VAL A 21 4.88 2.98 -0.16
CA VAL A 21 6.08 2.61 -0.94
C VAL A 21 6.76 3.83 -1.56
N LYS A 22 5.97 4.80 -2.05
CA LYS A 22 6.48 6.06 -2.60
C LYS A 22 7.23 6.89 -1.57
N PHE A 23 6.71 6.95 -0.35
CA PHE A 23 7.28 7.73 0.76
C PHE A 23 8.07 6.88 1.76
N ARG A 24 8.49 5.66 1.40
CA ARG A 24 9.24 4.73 2.25
C ARG A 24 10.46 5.34 2.94
N ASN A 25 11.15 6.30 2.30
CA ASN A 25 12.31 6.99 2.89
C ASN A 25 11.93 7.92 4.06
N LYS A 26 10.67 8.34 4.14
CA LYS A 26 10.12 9.15 5.24
C LYS A 26 9.44 8.29 6.29
N ILE A 27 8.76 7.23 5.86
CA ILE A 27 7.93 6.37 6.73
C ILE A 27 8.77 5.29 7.43
N GLY A 28 9.85 4.84 6.80
CA GLY A 28 10.61 3.65 7.23
C GLY A 28 10.27 2.44 6.35
N MET A 29 11.28 1.72 5.88
CA MET A 29 11.08 0.57 4.98
C MET A 29 10.45 -0.63 5.70
N ASP A 30 10.84 -0.85 6.95
CA ASP A 30 10.27 -1.84 7.86
C ASP A 30 8.76 -1.66 8.03
N VAL A 31 8.32 -0.43 8.26
CA VAL A 31 6.89 -0.08 8.37
C VAL A 31 6.14 -0.37 7.07
N VAL A 32 6.73 -0.05 5.91
CA VAL A 32 6.11 -0.34 4.61
C VAL A 32 5.98 -1.84 4.37
N ILE A 33 7.02 -2.62 4.70
CA ILE A 33 7.00 -4.09 4.57
C ILE A 33 5.91 -4.68 5.47
N GLU A 34 5.83 -4.24 6.73
CA GLU A 34 4.84 -4.75 7.67
C GLU A 34 3.41 -4.42 7.21
N ALA A 35 3.18 -3.21 6.69
CA ALA A 35 1.90 -2.83 6.12
C ALA A 35 1.50 -3.71 4.91
N LEU A 36 2.44 -4.01 4.02
CA LEU A 36 2.21 -4.89 2.87
C LEU A 36 1.98 -6.35 3.29
N LYS A 37 2.67 -6.83 4.32
CA LYS A 37 2.42 -8.16 4.92
C LYS A 37 1.02 -8.25 5.52
N MET A 38 0.65 -7.29 6.35
CA MET A 38 -0.69 -7.23 6.94
C MET A 38 -1.77 -7.22 5.85
N TYR A 39 -1.56 -6.42 4.80
CA TYR A 39 -2.45 -6.43 3.64
C TYR A 39 -2.52 -7.82 3.01
N TRP A 40 -1.38 -8.43 2.64
CA TRP A 40 -1.32 -9.76 2.04
C TRP A 40 -2.02 -10.85 2.86
N TYR A 41 -1.86 -10.83 4.20
CA TYR A 41 -2.47 -11.82 5.08
C TYR A 41 -3.97 -11.58 5.31
N GLU A 42 -4.52 -10.42 4.98
CA GLU A 42 -5.97 -10.22 4.95
C GLU A 42 -6.62 -10.98 3.79
N LYS A 43 -7.71 -11.70 4.05
CA LYS A 43 -8.41 -12.52 3.06
C LYS A 43 -9.13 -11.74 1.94
N LYS A 44 -8.95 -10.42 1.84
CA LYS A 44 -9.67 -9.52 0.93
C LYS A 44 -8.75 -8.53 0.19
N THR A 45 -7.54 -8.96 -0.17
CA THR A 45 -6.66 -8.13 -0.99
C THR A 45 -7.11 -8.04 -2.44
N ASN A 46 -7.09 -6.83 -3.00
CA ASN A 46 -7.11 -6.60 -4.44
C ASN A 46 -5.69 -6.25 -4.92
N ILE A 47 -4.97 -7.25 -5.42
CA ILE A 47 -3.57 -7.11 -5.87
C ILE A 47 -3.48 -6.33 -7.18
N ASP A 48 -4.40 -6.56 -8.11
CA ASP A 48 -4.42 -5.85 -9.39
C ASP A 48 -4.54 -4.33 -9.19
N LYS A 49 -5.43 -3.91 -8.28
CA LYS A 49 -5.62 -2.50 -7.92
C LYS A 49 -4.43 -1.91 -7.17
N LEU A 50 -3.71 -2.71 -6.37
CA LEU A 50 -2.44 -2.29 -5.78
C LEU A 50 -1.38 -2.02 -6.86
N TYR A 51 -1.24 -2.90 -7.84
CA TYR A 51 -0.32 -2.69 -8.97
C TYR A 51 -0.74 -1.54 -9.88
N GLU A 52 -2.05 -1.31 -10.07
CA GLU A 52 -2.57 -0.15 -10.79
C GLU A 52 -2.10 1.16 -10.12
N TYR A 53 -2.30 1.30 -8.81
CA TYR A 53 -1.82 2.49 -8.10
C TYR A 53 -0.29 2.54 -8.02
N ALA A 54 0.41 1.42 -7.93
CA ALA A 54 1.86 1.38 -7.96
C ALA A 54 2.42 1.91 -9.30
N LYS A 55 1.76 1.61 -10.42
CA LYS A 55 2.09 2.19 -11.75
C LYS A 55 1.83 3.69 -11.79
N ILE A 56 0.65 4.13 -11.35
CA ILE A 56 0.29 5.56 -11.27
C ILE A 56 1.31 6.32 -10.42
N ASN A 57 1.74 5.74 -9.31
CA ASN A 57 2.73 6.32 -8.40
C ASN A 57 4.19 6.10 -8.83
N ARG A 58 4.44 5.36 -9.92
CA ARG A 58 5.78 5.01 -10.45
C ARG A 58 6.66 4.24 -9.45
N VAL A 59 6.03 3.42 -8.62
CA VAL A 59 6.71 2.61 -7.59
C VAL A 59 6.59 1.11 -7.82
N GLU A 60 5.98 0.68 -8.94
CA GLU A 60 5.83 -0.74 -9.31
C GLU A 60 7.15 -1.52 -9.18
N LYS A 61 8.25 -1.00 -9.74
CA LYS A 61 9.57 -1.66 -9.68
C LYS A 61 10.14 -1.80 -8.27
N VAL A 62 9.66 -1.01 -7.31
CA VAL A 62 10.06 -1.09 -5.90
C VAL A 62 9.12 -2.03 -5.15
N LEU A 63 7.82 -1.96 -5.44
CA LEU A 63 6.79 -2.79 -4.82
C LEU A 63 6.94 -4.27 -5.19
N GLN A 64 7.22 -4.56 -6.46
CA GLN A 64 7.28 -5.94 -6.97
C GLN A 64 8.23 -6.84 -6.17
N PRO A 65 9.53 -6.52 -5.99
CA PRO A 65 10.44 -7.40 -5.25
C PRO A 65 10.04 -7.55 -3.76
N ILE A 66 9.40 -6.53 -3.18
CA ILE A 66 8.89 -6.62 -1.80
C ILE A 66 7.75 -7.65 -1.74
N MET A 67 6.80 -7.58 -2.67
CA MET A 67 5.69 -8.53 -2.72
C MET A 67 6.16 -9.96 -3.04
N GLU A 68 7.11 -10.13 -3.95
CA GLU A 68 7.71 -11.46 -4.24
C GLU A 68 8.33 -12.10 -2.99
N THR A 69 8.93 -11.28 -2.12
CA THR A 69 9.50 -11.73 -0.83
C THR A 69 8.41 -12.08 0.20
N ILE A 70 7.25 -11.42 0.17
CA ILE A 70 6.14 -11.66 1.10
C ILE A 70 5.33 -12.92 0.70
N VAL A 71 5.24 -13.20 -0.59
CA VAL A 71 4.48 -14.33 -1.15
C VAL A 71 5.29 -15.63 -1.12
N SER A 72 6.63 -15.54 -1.15
CA SER A 72 7.53 -16.70 -0.99
C SER A 72 7.52 -17.24 0.44
#